data_AF-A0A166RVQ5-F1
#
_entry.id   AF-A0A166RVQ5-F1
#
_cell.length_a   1.000
_cell.length_b   1.000
_cell.length_c   1.000
_cell.angle_alpha   90.00
_cell.angle_beta   90.00
_cell.angle_gamma   90.00
#
_symmetry.space_group_name_H-M   'P 1'
#
loop_
_entity.id
_entity.type
_entity.pdbx_description
1 polymer ?
#
loop_
_entity_poly.entity_id
_entity_poly.type
_entity_poly.pdbx_seq_one_letter_code
_entity_poly.pdbx_strand_id
1 'polypeptide(L)'
;LKKALSDFDNGGKRRMIARSLKWPFSAEDTKALIAQMDGHRNTISLALSADTLNKMLKSLENQDKIMDGMSSLKHNVERLTKIQTRIVLNDYQQRILHFFLRVNPQSNFQTSVRLRQPLTGLWLTESDSTFQKWISLPHSGLWLSGIPGAGKTVLSGVVIEEALQKSNSSNAIAFFYCDYKNSKSLQLVNILSSLAVQLAQQNDKAFHFLEIYYGQLNPANGLCKEPEANELHDLLSLIASTFENVFVIVDGLDECGDNVEEVAAAVRKLFETSPSISLAIFSRNEQDIREELADSFAHIEIAAHTEDLDLFVRSEMGKRKQLRNLSTQAPTLSEEIRQKLVTGAQGMFRWVTCQLDYLCDLTTNRARREALASLPPTLPETYHRLLQRVIQSGPTVSKLVRYVLHWTISEPYMALAEMRDAVSFAISEVDDFGTDDLIDTDEIFKRCSSLVRKAYTTKGEPNIELAHFTVEQ
;
A
#
# COMPACT_ATOMS: atom_id res chain seq x y z
N LEU A 1 -41.31 -43.54 -27.15
CA LEU A 1 -40.98 -44.50 -28.23
C LEU A 1 -41.98 -45.65 -28.35
N LYS A 2 -42.22 -46.48 -27.31
CA LYS A 2 -43.20 -47.60 -27.41
C LYS A 2 -44.65 -47.18 -27.74
N LYS A 3 -45.11 -46.03 -27.23
CA LYS A 3 -46.44 -45.47 -27.53
C LYS A 3 -46.59 -44.88 -28.94
N ALA A 4 -45.47 -44.61 -29.62
CA ALA A 4 -45.46 -44.10 -31.00
C ALA A 4 -45.43 -45.23 -32.04
N LEU A 5 -44.96 -46.42 -31.64
CA LEU A 5 -44.94 -47.63 -32.46
C LEU A 5 -46.32 -48.28 -32.56
N SER A 6 -47.15 -48.25 -31.50
CA SER A 6 -48.52 -48.80 -31.53
C SER A 6 -49.48 -48.02 -32.44
N ASP A 7 -49.19 -46.74 -32.68
CA ASP A 7 -50.00 -45.87 -33.55
C ASP A 7 -49.59 -45.99 -35.04
N PHE A 8 -48.54 -46.76 -35.35
CA PHE A 8 -48.00 -46.91 -36.71
C PHE A 8 -48.81 -47.89 -37.57
N ASP A 9 -49.43 -48.91 -36.95
CA ASP A 9 -50.10 -50.01 -37.67
C ASP A 9 -51.57 -49.74 -38.04
N ASN A 10 -52.23 -48.75 -37.41
CA ASN A 10 -53.69 -48.57 -37.53
C ASN A 10 -54.13 -47.16 -38.00
N GLY A 11 -53.42 -46.57 -38.97
CA GLY A 11 -53.71 -45.21 -39.46
C GLY A 11 -53.75 -45.08 -40.97
N GLY A 12 -54.96 -45.01 -41.55
CA GLY A 12 -55.20 -44.91 -42.99
C GLY A 12 -54.47 -43.77 -43.72
N LYS A 13 -54.16 -44.03 -45.00
CA LYS A 13 -53.28 -43.27 -45.93
C LYS A 13 -53.47 -41.74 -45.98
N ARG A 14 -54.60 -41.20 -45.52
CA ARG A 14 -54.87 -39.74 -45.51
C ARG A 14 -54.21 -38.97 -44.36
N ARG A 15 -53.81 -39.61 -43.26
CA ARG A 15 -53.09 -38.94 -42.14
C ARG A 15 -51.57 -38.84 -42.34
N MET A 16 -51.00 -39.67 -43.20
CA MET A 16 -49.56 -39.72 -43.45
C MET A 16 -49.06 -38.49 -44.23
N ILE A 17 -49.84 -38.04 -45.21
CA ILE A 17 -49.54 -36.86 -46.04
C ILE A 17 -49.63 -35.55 -45.24
N ALA A 18 -50.54 -35.47 -44.27
CA ALA A 18 -50.71 -34.27 -43.43
C ALA A 18 -49.61 -34.11 -42.36
N ARG A 19 -48.82 -35.17 -42.06
CA ARG A 19 -47.69 -35.10 -41.10
C ARG A 19 -46.34 -34.87 -41.77
N SER A 20 -46.14 -35.24 -43.04
CA SER A 20 -44.91 -34.92 -43.77
C SER A 20 -44.72 -33.42 -44.01
N LEU A 21 -45.78 -32.61 -43.81
CA LEU A 21 -45.78 -31.15 -43.91
C LEU A 21 -45.51 -30.44 -42.58
N LYS A 22 -45.36 -31.15 -41.45
CA LYS A 22 -45.23 -30.52 -40.12
C LYS A 22 -43.89 -30.74 -39.41
N TRP A 23 -43.00 -31.58 -39.97
CA TRP A 23 -41.66 -31.79 -39.46
C TRP A 23 -40.74 -32.29 -40.58
N PRO A 24 -39.70 -31.54 -41.00
CA PRO A 24 -38.93 -31.85 -42.21
C PRO A 24 -37.79 -32.86 -41.98
N PHE A 25 -37.58 -33.35 -40.75
CA PHE A 25 -36.47 -34.23 -40.42
C PHE A 25 -36.93 -35.68 -40.29
N SER A 26 -36.24 -36.60 -40.97
CA SER A 26 -36.47 -38.02 -40.75
C SER A 26 -36.00 -38.42 -39.34
N ALA A 27 -36.47 -39.56 -38.84
CA ALA A 27 -36.02 -40.08 -37.56
C ALA A 27 -34.50 -40.38 -37.54
N GLU A 28 -33.90 -40.62 -38.70
CA GLU A 28 -32.46 -40.79 -38.87
C GLU A 28 -31.71 -39.45 -38.79
N ASP A 29 -32.21 -38.41 -39.45
CA ASP A 29 -31.60 -37.07 -39.40
C ASP A 29 -31.60 -36.51 -37.97
N THR A 30 -32.70 -36.74 -37.23
CA THR A 30 -32.82 -36.30 -35.84
C THR A 30 -31.83 -37.03 -34.93
N LYS A 31 -31.59 -38.34 -35.17
CA LYS A 31 -30.57 -39.10 -34.43
C LYS A 31 -29.15 -38.63 -34.76
N ALA A 32 -28.87 -38.32 -36.02
CA ALA A 32 -27.58 -37.80 -36.45
C ALA A 32 -27.28 -36.43 -35.82
N LEU A 33 -28.28 -35.54 -35.77
CA LEU A 33 -28.18 -34.23 -35.11
C LEU A 33 -27.96 -34.36 -33.60
N ILE A 34 -28.64 -35.28 -32.92
CA ILE A 34 -28.42 -35.54 -31.49
C ILE A 34 -26.99 -36.06 -31.25
N ALA A 35 -26.51 -36.99 -32.08
CA ALA A 35 -25.14 -37.49 -31.97
C ALA A 35 -24.09 -36.39 -32.21
N GLN A 36 -24.33 -35.46 -33.15
CA GLN A 36 -23.48 -34.29 -33.34
C GLN A 36 -23.52 -33.33 -32.14
N MET A 37 -24.71 -33.07 -31.58
CA MET A 37 -24.85 -32.24 -30.38
C MET A 37 -24.12 -32.85 -29.18
N ASP A 38 -24.20 -34.16 -28.98
CA ASP A 38 -23.45 -34.85 -27.92
C ASP A 38 -21.93 -34.76 -28.16
N GLY A 39 -21.49 -34.86 -29.42
CA GLY A 39 -20.10 -34.61 -29.81
C GLY A 39 -19.62 -33.21 -29.45
N HIS A 40 -20.38 -32.17 -29.82
CA HIS A 40 -20.05 -30.78 -29.48
C HIS A 40 -20.08 -30.52 -27.97
N ARG A 41 -21.04 -31.10 -27.25
CA ARG A 41 -21.13 -31.01 -25.79
C ARG A 41 -19.89 -31.60 -25.13
N ASN A 42 -19.43 -32.75 -25.60
CA ASN A 42 -18.21 -33.40 -25.08
C ASN A 42 -16.98 -32.55 -25.37
N THR A 43 -16.83 -32.00 -26.58
CA THR A 43 -15.71 -31.12 -26.93
C THR A 43 -15.70 -29.84 -26.09
N ILE A 44 -16.86 -29.20 -25.89
CA ILE A 44 -16.97 -28.00 -25.03
C ILE A 44 -16.66 -28.35 -23.58
N SER A 45 -17.14 -29.49 -23.08
CA SER A 45 -16.83 -29.96 -21.72
C SER A 45 -15.33 -30.22 -21.55
N LEU A 46 -14.68 -30.80 -22.56
CA LEU A 46 -13.25 -31.05 -22.54
C LEU A 46 -12.47 -29.73 -22.54
N ALA A 47 -12.85 -28.77 -23.39
CA ALA A 47 -12.23 -27.44 -23.44
C ALA A 47 -12.39 -26.67 -22.12
N LEU A 48 -13.56 -26.73 -21.48
CA LEU A 48 -13.79 -26.15 -20.15
C LEU A 48 -12.95 -26.85 -19.06
N SER A 49 -12.82 -28.18 -19.11
CA SER A 49 -11.98 -28.92 -18.18
C SER A 49 -10.49 -28.59 -18.38
N ALA A 50 -10.04 -28.40 -19.62
CA ALA A 50 -8.69 -27.96 -19.91
C ALA A 50 -8.43 -26.53 -19.42
N ASP A 51 -9.37 -25.60 -19.63
CA ASP A 51 -9.24 -24.20 -19.17
C ASP A 51 -9.27 -24.10 -17.63
N THR A 52 -10.10 -24.91 -16.96
CA THR A 52 -10.09 -25.00 -15.49
C THR A 52 -8.79 -25.61 -14.96
N LEU A 53 -8.26 -26.66 -15.60
CA LEU A 53 -6.94 -27.20 -15.26
C LEU A 53 -5.82 -26.18 -15.49
N ASN A 54 -5.88 -25.40 -16.56
CA ASN A 54 -4.90 -24.36 -16.84
C ASN A 54 -4.95 -23.23 -15.80
N LYS A 55 -6.16 -22.86 -15.36
CA LYS A 55 -6.36 -21.92 -14.24
C LYS A 55 -5.87 -22.50 -12.91
N MET A 56 -6.08 -23.80 -12.64
CA MET A 56 -5.53 -24.45 -11.45
C MET A 56 -4.00 -24.52 -11.50
N LEU A 57 -3.40 -24.83 -12.65
CA LEU A 57 -1.94 -24.80 -12.83
C LEU A 57 -1.38 -23.41 -12.58
N LYS A 58 -2.01 -22.35 -13.10
CA LYS A 58 -1.64 -20.97 -12.76
C LYS A 58 -1.81 -20.67 -11.27
N SER A 59 -2.87 -21.19 -10.64
CA SER A 59 -3.08 -21.03 -9.20
C SER A 59 -2.01 -21.76 -8.37
N LEU A 60 -1.56 -22.93 -8.81
CA LEU A 60 -0.50 -23.72 -8.18
C LEU A 60 0.86 -23.06 -8.39
N GLU A 61 1.17 -22.57 -9.59
CA GLU A 61 2.37 -21.79 -9.86
C GLU A 61 2.42 -20.52 -8.99
N ASN A 62 1.28 -19.86 -8.83
CA ASN A 62 1.16 -18.74 -7.89
C ASN A 62 1.34 -19.19 -6.43
N GLN A 63 0.88 -20.38 -6.05
CA GLN A 63 1.10 -20.92 -4.69
C GLN A 63 2.57 -21.26 -4.43
N ASP A 64 3.29 -21.80 -5.41
CA ASP A 64 4.74 -22.06 -5.30
C ASP A 64 5.52 -20.74 -5.21
N LYS A 65 5.18 -19.74 -6.04
CA LYS A 65 5.74 -18.37 -5.92
C LYS A 65 5.42 -17.75 -4.56
N ILE A 66 4.22 -17.97 -4.02
CA ILE A 66 3.84 -17.52 -2.67
C ILE A 66 4.69 -18.24 -1.63
N MET A 67 4.93 -19.55 -1.75
CA MET A 67 5.70 -20.35 -0.80
C MET A 67 7.19 -19.98 -0.82
N ASP A 68 7.77 -19.74 -1.99
CA ASP A 68 9.12 -19.22 -2.18
C ASP A 68 9.24 -17.77 -1.67
N GLY A 69 8.23 -16.94 -1.94
CA GLY A 69 8.10 -15.63 -1.34
C GLY A 69 7.97 -15.68 0.18
N MET A 70 7.29 -16.68 0.74
CA MET A 70 7.06 -16.85 2.17
C MET A 70 8.30 -17.37 2.90
N SER A 71 9.10 -18.21 2.25
CA SER A 71 10.41 -18.64 2.77
C SER A 71 11.43 -17.50 2.73
N SER A 72 11.45 -16.72 1.65
CA SER A 72 12.25 -15.50 1.52
C SER A 72 11.81 -14.42 2.51
N LEU A 73 10.50 -14.23 2.68
CA LEU A 73 9.91 -13.32 3.67
C LEU A 73 10.24 -13.76 5.10
N LYS A 74 10.16 -15.07 5.41
CA LYS A 74 10.60 -15.61 6.70
C LYS A 74 12.07 -15.28 6.95
N HIS A 75 12.92 -15.42 5.93
CA HIS A 75 14.33 -15.08 6.05
C HIS A 75 14.57 -13.57 6.18
N ASN A 76 13.80 -12.74 5.48
CA ASN A 76 13.83 -11.27 5.60
C ASN A 76 13.32 -10.80 6.96
N VAL A 77 12.27 -11.42 7.50
CA VAL A 77 11.76 -11.16 8.86
C VAL A 77 12.78 -11.58 9.91
N GLU A 78 13.41 -12.75 9.76
CA GLU A 78 14.54 -13.19 10.58
C GLU A 78 15.75 -12.24 10.46
N ARG A 79 15.93 -11.57 9.32
CA ARG A 79 16.99 -10.60 9.08
C ARG A 79 16.68 -9.22 9.63
N LEU A 80 15.44 -8.74 9.53
CA LEU A 80 14.98 -7.50 10.16
C LEU A 80 15.03 -7.64 11.68
N THR A 81 14.62 -8.80 12.21
CA THR A 81 14.83 -9.12 13.63
C THR A 81 16.32 -9.27 13.94
N LYS A 82 17.18 -9.80 13.06
CA LYS A 82 18.65 -9.78 13.22
C LYS A 82 19.26 -8.37 13.12
N ILE A 83 18.78 -7.45 12.30
CA ILE A 83 19.20 -6.02 12.34
C ILE A 83 18.89 -5.45 13.73
N GLN A 84 17.81 -5.91 14.37
CA GLN A 84 17.49 -5.61 15.77
C GLN A 84 18.24 -6.47 16.82
N THR A 85 18.80 -7.63 16.48
CA THR A 85 19.27 -8.64 17.48
C THR A 85 20.65 -9.26 17.19
N ARG A 86 21.42 -8.79 16.19
CA ARG A 86 22.68 -9.45 15.79
C ARG A 86 23.87 -9.28 16.71
N ILE A 87 23.70 -8.58 17.81
CA ILE A 87 24.63 -8.64 18.92
C ILE A 87 23.72 -8.71 20.15
N VAL A 88 24.08 -9.48 21.17
CA VAL A 88 23.68 -9.13 22.53
C VAL A 88 24.34 -7.79 22.78
N LEU A 89 23.74 -6.71 22.26
CA LEU A 89 24.32 -5.38 22.26
C LEU A 89 24.56 -5.08 23.72
N ASN A 90 25.82 -4.89 24.08
CA ASN A 90 26.13 -4.49 25.44
C ASN A 90 25.44 -3.14 25.71
N ASP A 91 25.20 -2.81 26.98
CA ASP A 91 24.48 -1.58 27.36
C ASP A 91 25.12 -0.32 26.75
N TYR A 92 26.44 -0.37 26.50
CA TYR A 92 27.20 0.68 25.86
C TYR A 92 26.83 0.87 24.36
N GLN A 93 26.77 -0.21 23.59
CA GLN A 93 26.38 -0.17 22.18
C GLN A 93 24.93 0.30 22.03
N GLN A 94 24.03 -0.18 22.91
CA GLN A 94 22.63 0.29 22.90
C GLN A 94 22.54 1.80 23.18
N ARG A 95 23.36 2.31 24.10
CA ARG A 95 23.42 3.75 24.40
C ARG A 95 23.86 4.58 23.20
N ILE A 96 24.87 4.12 22.45
CA ILE A 96 25.32 4.79 21.21
C ILE A 96 24.19 4.81 20.18
N LEU A 97 23.57 3.66 19.92
CA LEU A 97 22.50 3.56 18.93
C LEU A 97 21.31 4.46 19.31
N HIS A 98 20.91 4.49 20.58
CA HIS A 98 19.83 5.34 21.08
C HIS A 98 20.17 6.84 21.03
N PHE A 99 21.44 7.21 21.13
CA PHE A 99 21.87 8.61 20.99
C PHE A 99 21.58 9.15 19.59
N PHE A 100 21.87 8.37 18.55
CA PHE A 100 21.66 8.77 17.15
C PHE A 100 20.27 8.44 16.60
N LEU A 101 19.64 7.33 17.02
CA LEU A 101 18.34 6.90 16.49
C LEU A 101 17.17 7.63 17.17
N ARG A 102 17.06 8.94 16.91
CA ARG A 102 15.95 9.77 17.40
C ARG A 102 14.63 9.44 16.71
N VAL A 103 14.69 8.98 15.47
CA VAL A 103 13.54 8.56 14.66
C VAL A 103 13.82 7.17 14.07
N ASN A 104 12.97 6.21 14.41
CA ASN A 104 13.07 4.85 13.93
C ASN A 104 12.07 4.63 12.77
N PRO A 105 12.55 4.36 11.53
CA PRO A 105 11.69 4.20 10.36
C PRO A 105 10.97 2.84 10.29
N GLN A 106 11.24 1.92 11.21
CA GLN A 106 10.69 0.56 11.19
C GLN A 106 9.16 0.52 11.25
N SER A 107 8.52 1.41 12.01
CA SER A 107 7.06 1.49 12.09
C SER A 107 6.42 1.91 10.77
N ASN A 108 7.06 2.84 10.05
CA ASN A 108 6.61 3.31 8.74
C ASN A 108 6.77 2.19 7.70
N PHE A 109 7.90 1.47 7.71
CA PHE A 109 8.10 0.28 6.88
C PHE A 109 7.07 -0.82 7.15
N GLN A 110 6.80 -1.16 8.42
CA GLN A 110 5.76 -2.14 8.74
C GLN A 110 4.38 -1.69 8.25
N THR A 111 4.10 -0.39 8.29
CA THR A 111 2.84 0.17 7.79
C THR A 111 2.75 0.10 6.28
N SER A 112 3.82 0.40 5.53
CA SER A 112 3.81 0.27 4.06
C SER A 112 3.57 -1.17 3.62
N VAL A 113 4.21 -2.14 4.27
CA VAL A 113 4.01 -3.57 4.02
C VAL A 113 2.58 -4.01 4.35
N ARG A 114 2.00 -3.54 5.47
CA ARG A 114 0.61 -3.87 5.85
C ARG A 114 -0.44 -3.33 4.87
N LEU A 115 -0.18 -2.17 4.27
CA LEU A 115 -1.11 -1.53 3.34
C LEU A 115 -1.03 -2.13 1.93
N ARG A 116 0.10 -2.74 1.57
CA ARG A 116 0.33 -3.39 0.29
C ARG A 116 -0.74 -4.45 0.01
N GLN A 117 -1.25 -4.48 -1.21
CA GLN A 117 -2.05 -5.62 -1.68
C GLN A 117 -1.13 -6.68 -2.28
N PRO A 118 -1.39 -7.98 -2.02
CA PRO A 118 -0.62 -9.04 -2.66
C PRO A 118 -0.63 -8.89 -4.18
N LEU A 119 0.51 -9.16 -4.81
CA LEU A 119 0.73 -9.09 -6.26
C LEU A 119 0.71 -7.69 -6.90
N THR A 120 0.57 -6.61 -6.12
CA THR A 120 0.73 -5.24 -6.65
C THR A 120 2.19 -4.76 -6.56
N GLY A 121 2.58 -3.87 -7.46
CA GLY A 121 3.93 -3.30 -7.54
C GLY A 121 4.94 -4.14 -8.32
N LEU A 122 4.52 -5.28 -8.89
CA LEU A 122 5.40 -6.17 -9.68
C LEU A 122 5.86 -5.53 -11.00
N TRP A 123 5.09 -4.59 -11.55
CA TRP A 123 5.50 -3.82 -12.72
C TRP A 123 6.85 -3.12 -12.49
N LEU A 124 7.08 -2.61 -11.27
CA LEU A 124 8.31 -1.93 -10.90
C LEU A 124 9.45 -2.93 -10.73
N THR A 125 9.21 -4.00 -9.95
CA THR A 125 10.26 -4.94 -9.54
C THR A 125 10.59 -6.04 -10.53
N GLU A 126 9.72 -6.33 -11.50
CA GLU A 126 9.93 -7.40 -12.48
C GLU A 126 10.01 -6.87 -13.92
N SER A 127 9.29 -5.78 -14.23
CA SER A 127 9.14 -5.33 -15.63
C SER A 127 9.90 -4.05 -15.96
N ASP A 128 10.11 -3.15 -15.00
CA ASP A 128 10.75 -1.86 -15.26
C ASP A 128 12.29 -1.98 -15.38
N SER A 129 12.80 -1.67 -16.56
CA SER A 129 14.23 -1.79 -16.85
C SER A 129 15.11 -0.79 -16.10
N THR A 130 14.57 0.37 -15.71
CA THR A 130 15.30 1.40 -14.97
C THR A 130 15.49 0.95 -13.53
N PHE A 131 14.44 0.39 -12.91
CA PHE A 131 14.55 -0.24 -11.60
C PHE A 131 15.51 -1.44 -11.60
N GLN A 132 15.43 -2.32 -12.62
CA GLN A 132 16.35 -3.45 -12.74
C GLN A 132 17.82 -3.02 -12.83
N LYS A 133 18.10 -1.92 -13.54
CA LYS A 133 19.44 -1.33 -13.57
C LYS A 133 19.86 -0.83 -12.20
N TRP A 134 18.98 -0.11 -11.51
CA TRP A 134 19.27 0.43 -10.18
C TRP A 134 19.59 -0.65 -9.16
N ILE A 135 18.81 -1.74 -9.10
CA ILE A 135 19.03 -2.81 -8.12
C ILE A 135 20.28 -3.67 -8.46
N SER A 136 20.72 -3.66 -9.72
CA SER A 136 21.81 -4.52 -10.20
C SER A 136 23.17 -3.83 -10.27
N LEU A 137 23.21 -2.52 -10.45
CA LEU A 137 24.43 -1.74 -10.60
C LEU A 137 24.78 -1.01 -9.30
N PRO A 138 26.05 -1.02 -8.86
CA PRO A 138 26.49 -0.15 -7.78
C PRO A 138 26.45 1.31 -8.23
N HIS A 139 26.38 2.22 -7.27
CA HIS A 139 26.36 3.67 -7.51
C HIS A 139 25.24 4.13 -8.45
N SER A 140 24.02 3.62 -8.26
CA SER A 140 22.87 3.99 -9.08
C SER A 140 21.91 4.91 -8.32
N GLY A 141 21.55 6.05 -8.92
CA GLY A 141 20.53 6.97 -8.43
C GLY A 141 19.19 6.72 -9.13
N LEU A 142 18.13 6.55 -8.36
CA LEU A 142 16.76 6.37 -8.83
C LEU A 142 15.82 7.36 -8.13
N TRP A 143 15.08 8.13 -8.90
CA TRP A 143 14.02 9.01 -8.41
C TRP A 143 12.67 8.52 -8.93
N LEU A 144 11.78 8.16 -8.00
CA LEU A 144 10.42 7.76 -8.31
C LEU A 144 9.46 8.85 -7.86
N SER A 145 8.81 9.51 -8.83
CA SER A 145 7.85 10.56 -8.54
C SER A 145 6.43 10.15 -8.88
N GLY A 146 5.44 10.64 -8.15
CA GLY A 146 4.05 10.27 -8.41
C GLY A 146 3.04 11.17 -7.71
N ILE A 147 1.82 11.16 -8.22
CA ILE A 147 0.72 11.96 -7.67
C ILE A 147 0.34 11.53 -6.25
N PRO A 148 -0.36 12.39 -5.48
CA PRO A 148 -0.87 12.01 -4.17
C PRO A 148 -1.82 10.81 -4.27
N GLY A 149 -1.64 9.82 -3.39
CA GLY A 149 -2.44 8.59 -3.43
C GLY A 149 -2.06 7.58 -4.50
N ALA A 150 -0.96 7.77 -5.24
CA ALA A 150 -0.44 6.80 -6.22
C ALA A 150 0.23 5.55 -5.61
N GLY A 151 0.38 5.51 -4.28
CA GLY A 151 0.97 4.37 -3.59
C GLY A 151 2.50 4.40 -3.46
N LYS A 152 3.13 5.59 -3.56
CA LYS A 152 4.59 5.77 -3.40
C LYS A 152 5.15 5.08 -2.16
N THR A 153 4.60 5.40 -0.98
CA THR A 153 4.98 4.78 0.30
C THR A 153 4.80 3.26 0.33
N VAL A 154 3.79 2.72 -0.39
CA VAL A 154 3.61 1.27 -0.51
C VAL A 154 4.70 0.68 -1.41
N LEU A 155 5.00 1.32 -2.54
CA LEU A 155 6.08 0.92 -3.45
C LEU A 155 7.47 1.05 -2.84
N SER A 156 7.72 2.04 -1.98
CA SER A 156 8.99 2.13 -1.25
C SER A 156 9.19 0.93 -0.32
N GLY A 157 8.12 0.45 0.33
CA GLY A 157 8.13 -0.83 1.05
C GLY A 157 8.51 -2.01 0.16
N VAL A 158 7.98 -2.08 -1.07
CA VAL A 158 8.35 -3.12 -2.05
C VAL A 158 9.83 -3.04 -2.42
N VAL A 159 10.34 -1.84 -2.70
CA VAL A 159 11.74 -1.64 -3.05
C VAL A 159 12.67 -2.00 -1.89
N ILE A 160 12.29 -1.69 -0.65
CA ILE A 160 13.03 -2.11 0.55
C ILE A 160 13.03 -3.64 0.69
N GLU A 161 11.90 -4.31 0.46
CA GLU A 161 11.81 -5.78 0.48
C GLU A 161 12.74 -6.42 -0.56
N GLU A 162 12.81 -5.88 -1.77
CA GLU A 162 13.72 -6.34 -2.83
C GLU A 162 15.19 -6.09 -2.50
N ALA A 163 15.52 -4.89 -2.00
CA ALA A 163 16.88 -4.56 -1.58
C ALA A 163 17.34 -5.42 -0.39
N LEU A 164 16.44 -5.77 0.53
CA LEU A 164 16.71 -6.70 1.63
C LEU A 164 17.08 -8.10 1.11
N GLN A 165 16.46 -8.58 0.03
CA GLN A 165 16.83 -9.87 -0.58
C GLN A 165 18.25 -9.85 -1.16
N LYS A 166 18.72 -8.71 -1.66
CA LYS A 166 20.09 -8.53 -2.20
C LYS A 166 21.15 -8.26 -1.14
N SER A 167 20.74 -7.83 0.05
CA SER A 167 21.67 -7.50 1.13
C SER A 167 22.42 -8.76 1.61
N ASN A 168 23.71 -8.65 1.91
CA ASN A 168 24.56 -9.73 2.41
C ASN A 168 25.71 -9.12 3.24
N SER A 169 26.82 -9.82 3.47
CA SER A 169 27.97 -9.25 4.20
C SER A 169 28.67 -8.10 3.47
N SER A 170 28.57 -8.06 2.13
CA SER A 170 29.15 -7.03 1.26
C SER A 170 28.16 -5.93 0.88
N ASN A 171 26.85 -6.24 0.88
CA ASN A 171 25.78 -5.32 0.49
C ASN A 171 24.92 -4.93 1.70
N ALA A 172 24.95 -3.66 2.09
CA ALA A 172 24.13 -3.13 3.18
C ALA A 172 22.87 -2.42 2.66
N ILE A 173 21.93 -2.18 3.58
CA ILE A 173 20.71 -1.42 3.30
C ILE A 173 20.38 -0.47 4.44
N ALA A 174 19.96 0.75 4.12
CA ALA A 174 19.32 1.65 5.07
C ALA A 174 18.12 2.33 4.41
N PHE A 175 17.11 2.66 5.20
CA PHE A 175 15.93 3.34 4.69
C PHE A 175 15.41 4.38 5.66
N PHE A 176 14.69 5.37 5.16
CA PHE A 176 14.08 6.40 5.97
C PHE A 176 12.75 6.86 5.37
N TYR A 177 11.82 7.26 6.24
CA TYR A 177 10.54 7.84 5.86
C TYR A 177 10.47 9.25 6.46
N CYS A 178 10.46 10.25 5.59
CA CYS A 178 10.08 11.61 5.95
C CYS A 178 8.56 11.58 6.15
N ASP A 179 8.13 11.85 7.37
CA ASP A 179 6.73 11.79 7.80
C ASP A 179 6.34 13.15 8.35
N TYR A 180 5.46 13.86 7.65
CA TYR A 180 4.98 15.19 8.04
C TYR A 180 4.45 15.25 9.49
N LYS A 181 3.96 14.13 10.03
CA LYS A 181 3.47 14.02 11.42
C LYS A 181 4.58 14.07 12.46
N ASN A 182 5.80 13.76 12.06
CA ASN A 182 6.97 13.74 12.92
C ASN A 182 7.92 14.83 12.48
N SER A 183 7.83 16.01 13.11
CA SER A 183 8.74 17.13 12.84
C SER A 183 10.21 16.75 12.97
N LYS A 184 10.55 15.78 13.83
CA LYS A 184 11.93 15.26 13.94
C LYS A 184 12.34 14.48 12.70
N SER A 185 11.42 13.78 12.04
CA SER A 185 11.73 13.03 10.80
C SER A 185 12.07 13.95 9.62
N LEU A 186 11.61 15.20 9.67
CA LEU A 186 11.86 16.20 8.64
C LEU A 186 13.22 16.91 8.79
N GLN A 187 13.95 16.62 9.87
CA GLN A 187 15.27 17.21 10.13
C GLN A 187 16.36 16.38 9.47
N LEU A 188 17.18 17.00 8.62
CA LEU A 188 18.30 16.37 7.91
C LEU A 188 19.21 15.56 8.85
N VAL A 189 19.56 16.12 10.03
CA VAL A 189 20.39 15.45 11.04
C VAL A 189 19.79 14.10 11.46
N ASN A 190 18.47 14.01 11.64
CA ASN A 190 17.82 12.76 12.06
C ASN A 190 17.73 11.75 10.91
N ILE A 191 17.55 12.22 9.67
CA ILE A 191 17.60 11.36 8.47
C ILE A 191 18.98 10.70 8.40
N LEU A 192 20.05 11.51 8.37
CA LEU A 192 21.43 11.01 8.26
C LEU A 192 21.82 10.13 9.45
N SER A 193 21.45 10.52 10.68
CA SER A 193 21.73 9.72 11.88
C SER A 193 21.05 8.35 11.84
N SER A 194 19.78 8.29 11.40
CA SER A 194 19.05 7.04 11.30
C SER A 194 19.65 6.09 10.26
N LEU A 195 20.07 6.63 9.10
CA LEU A 195 20.79 5.87 8.10
C LEU A 195 22.12 5.34 8.64
N ALA A 196 22.89 6.17 9.35
CA ALA A 196 24.18 5.78 9.91
C ALA A 196 24.03 4.65 10.95
N VAL A 197 23.02 4.74 11.81
CA VAL A 197 22.69 3.70 12.80
C VAL A 197 22.37 2.37 12.11
N GLN A 198 21.52 2.38 11.09
CA GLN A 198 21.13 1.17 10.37
C GLN A 198 22.33 0.48 9.71
N LEU A 199 23.23 1.25 9.08
CA LEU A 199 24.44 0.71 8.46
C LEU A 199 25.45 0.22 9.50
N ALA A 200 25.62 0.94 10.61
CA ALA A 200 26.47 0.54 11.73
C ALA A 200 26.05 -0.82 12.33
N GLN A 201 24.76 -1.11 12.38
CA GLN A 201 24.25 -2.41 12.88
C GLN A 201 24.57 -3.60 11.95
N GLN A 202 25.02 -3.36 10.72
CA GLN A 202 25.27 -4.41 9.72
C GLN A 202 26.75 -4.81 9.60
N ASN A 203 27.68 -4.03 10.17
CA ASN A 203 29.12 -4.29 10.09
C ASN A 203 29.86 -3.72 11.30
N ASP A 204 30.73 -4.52 11.94
CA ASP A 204 31.47 -4.11 13.13
C ASP A 204 32.41 -2.92 12.89
N LYS A 205 33.02 -2.81 11.69
CA LYS A 205 33.85 -1.66 11.32
C LYS A 205 33.00 -0.40 11.16
N ALA A 206 31.82 -0.52 10.56
CA ALA A 206 30.87 0.59 10.46
C ALA A 206 30.42 1.05 11.85
N PHE A 207 30.14 0.11 12.76
CA PHE A 207 29.85 0.42 14.15
C PHE A 207 30.99 1.15 14.84
N HIS A 208 32.23 0.73 14.61
CA HIS A 208 33.40 1.38 15.21
C HIS A 208 33.56 2.84 14.78
N PHE A 209 33.25 3.19 13.52
CA PHE A 209 33.24 4.59 13.09
C PHE A 209 32.17 5.42 13.80
N LEU A 210 30.97 4.86 13.98
CA LEU A 210 29.89 5.50 14.74
C LEU A 210 30.28 5.68 16.23
N GLU A 211 30.96 4.70 16.82
CA GLU A 211 31.48 4.72 18.18
C GLU A 211 32.55 5.81 18.38
N ILE A 212 33.48 5.95 17.43
CA ILE A 212 34.48 7.04 17.44
C ILE A 212 33.78 8.40 17.42
N TYR A 213 32.80 8.58 16.52
CA TYR A 213 32.06 9.84 16.42
C TYR A 213 31.26 10.14 17.68
N TYR A 214 30.62 9.13 18.27
CA TYR A 214 29.95 9.26 19.57
C TYR A 214 30.91 9.75 20.67
N GLY A 215 32.12 9.21 20.73
CA GLY A 215 33.16 9.63 21.69
C GLY A 215 33.61 11.08 21.49
N GLN A 216 33.65 11.56 20.25
CA GLN A 216 33.96 12.97 19.94
C GLN A 216 32.86 13.92 20.40
N LEU A 217 31.59 13.51 20.23
CA LEU A 217 30.42 14.27 20.70
C LEU A 217 30.24 14.21 22.22
N ASN A 218 30.74 13.16 22.87
CA ASN A 218 30.61 12.93 24.31
C ASN A 218 31.98 12.78 25.00
N PRO A 219 32.83 13.83 25.00
CA PRO A 219 34.15 13.76 25.60
C PRO A 219 34.08 13.64 27.12
N ALA A 220 34.97 12.82 27.72
CA ALA A 220 34.98 12.57 29.16
C ALA A 220 35.14 13.85 30.03
N ASN A 221 35.81 14.87 29.50
CA ASN A 221 36.12 16.13 30.20
C ASN A 221 35.56 17.37 29.48
N GLY A 222 34.43 17.25 28.78
CA GLY A 222 33.81 18.37 28.06
C GLY A 222 32.29 18.31 28.03
N LEU A 223 31.68 19.33 27.41
CA LEU A 223 30.23 19.37 27.20
C LEU A 223 29.86 18.45 26.03
N CYS A 224 28.76 17.71 26.19
CA CYS A 224 28.14 16.95 25.12
C CYS A 224 27.71 17.89 23.98
N LYS A 225 27.94 17.46 22.75
CA LYS A 225 27.53 18.16 21.53
C LYS A 225 26.44 17.37 20.81
N GLU A 226 25.60 18.10 20.07
CA GLU A 226 24.67 17.47 19.14
C GLU A 226 25.37 17.18 17.81
N PRO A 227 24.96 16.12 17.08
CA PRO A 227 25.51 15.82 15.76
C PRO A 227 25.21 16.93 14.75
N GLU A 228 26.18 17.26 13.90
CA GLU A 228 26.01 18.21 12.80
C GLU A 228 25.83 17.48 11.46
N ALA A 229 25.02 18.05 10.56
CA ALA A 229 24.67 17.40 9.28
C ALA A 229 25.90 17.13 8.40
N ASN A 230 26.87 18.05 8.35
CA ASN A 230 28.09 17.87 7.57
C ASN A 230 28.98 16.75 8.12
N GLU A 231 29.14 16.66 9.44
CA GLU A 231 29.92 15.59 10.07
C GLU A 231 29.25 14.22 9.89
N LEU A 232 27.91 14.16 9.96
CA LEU A 232 27.15 12.95 9.68
C LEU A 232 27.25 12.51 8.22
N HIS A 233 27.32 13.46 7.29
CA HIS A 233 27.53 13.19 5.87
C HIS A 233 28.90 12.55 5.62
N ASP A 234 29.95 13.10 6.23
CA ASP A 234 31.31 12.53 6.17
C ASP A 234 31.36 11.14 6.83
N LEU A 235 30.70 10.98 7.99
CA LEU A 235 30.59 9.71 8.69
C LEU A 235 29.86 8.65 7.85
N LEU A 236 28.74 9.00 7.21
CA LEU A 236 27.99 8.08 6.35
C LEU A 236 28.83 7.64 5.15
N SER A 237 29.56 8.56 4.53
CA SER A 237 30.48 8.24 3.43
C SER A 237 31.57 7.25 3.88
N LEU A 238 32.12 7.47 5.08
CA LEU A 238 33.10 6.56 5.68
C LEU A 238 32.50 5.18 6.01
N ILE A 239 31.29 5.14 6.59
CA ILE A 239 30.57 3.91 6.89
C ILE A 239 30.25 3.15 5.59
N ALA A 240 29.77 3.84 4.56
CA ALA A 240 29.43 3.23 3.27
C ALA A 240 30.65 2.60 2.59
N SER A 241 31.85 3.16 2.77
CA SER A 241 33.10 2.60 2.24
C SER A 241 33.47 1.23 2.82
N THR A 242 32.84 0.79 3.92
CA THR A 242 33.04 -0.54 4.50
C THR A 242 32.29 -1.65 3.75
N PHE A 243 31.44 -1.27 2.80
CA PHE A 243 30.61 -2.15 1.99
C PHE A 243 30.96 -2.02 0.50
N GLU A 244 30.70 -3.08 -0.27
CA GLU A 244 30.83 -3.05 -1.73
C GLU A 244 29.69 -2.23 -2.36
N ASN A 245 28.48 -2.34 -1.79
CA ASN A 245 27.32 -1.54 -2.19
C ASN A 245 26.40 -1.29 -0.99
N VAL A 246 25.76 -0.13 -0.97
CA VAL A 246 24.81 0.27 0.06
C VAL A 246 23.55 0.78 -0.61
N PHE A 247 22.43 0.10 -0.39
CA PHE A 247 21.13 0.58 -0.83
C PHE A 247 20.56 1.56 0.20
N VAL A 248 20.32 2.79 -0.22
CA VAL A 248 19.65 3.81 0.60
C VAL A 248 18.29 4.11 -0.02
N ILE A 249 17.22 4.03 0.76
CA ILE A 249 15.86 4.32 0.29
C ILE A 249 15.25 5.43 1.15
N VAL A 250 14.83 6.53 0.55
CA VAL A 250 14.18 7.65 1.25
C VAL A 250 12.79 7.89 0.65
N ASP A 251 11.75 7.77 1.47
CA ASP A 251 10.36 8.03 1.07
C ASP A 251 9.83 9.32 1.69
N GLY A 252 9.02 10.05 0.92
CA GLY A 252 8.33 11.25 1.40
C GLY A 252 9.19 12.50 1.39
N LEU A 253 10.19 12.62 0.50
CA LEU A 253 11.08 13.79 0.48
C LEU A 253 10.32 15.12 0.32
N ASP A 254 9.17 15.12 -0.36
CA ASP A 254 8.24 16.26 -0.49
C ASP A 254 7.56 16.68 0.82
N GLU A 255 7.59 15.83 1.85
CA GLU A 255 6.99 16.13 3.16
C GLU A 255 7.90 17.00 4.05
N CYS A 256 9.12 17.28 3.63
CA CYS A 256 10.08 18.11 4.37
C CYS A 256 9.73 19.61 4.41
N GLY A 257 8.66 20.05 3.73
CA GLY A 257 8.21 21.43 3.71
C GLY A 257 9.30 22.40 3.24
N ASP A 258 9.58 23.44 4.02
CA ASP A 258 10.60 24.45 3.69
C ASP A 258 12.03 23.87 3.62
N ASN A 259 12.28 22.68 4.18
CA ASN A 259 13.60 22.04 4.16
C ASN A 259 13.81 21.11 2.95
N VAL A 260 12.84 21.00 2.03
CA VAL A 260 12.91 20.06 0.89
C VAL A 260 14.19 20.26 0.07
N GLU A 261 14.53 21.50 -0.27
CA GLU A 261 15.74 21.82 -1.06
C GLU A 261 17.03 21.41 -0.32
N GLU A 262 17.14 21.74 0.98
CA GLU A 262 18.30 21.39 1.80
C GLU A 262 18.47 19.86 1.89
N VAL A 263 17.38 19.13 2.13
CA VAL A 263 17.39 17.67 2.24
C VAL A 263 17.72 17.03 0.89
N ALA A 264 17.12 17.51 -0.21
CA ALA A 264 17.40 17.04 -1.56
C ALA A 264 18.89 17.23 -1.90
N ALA A 265 19.44 18.42 -1.62
CA ALA A 265 20.83 18.75 -1.87
C ALA A 265 21.79 17.86 -1.05
N ALA A 266 21.50 17.64 0.24
CA ALA A 266 22.31 16.80 1.10
C ALA A 266 22.29 15.32 0.65
N VAL A 267 21.14 14.83 0.22
CA VAL A 267 20.96 13.46 -0.29
C VAL A 267 21.66 13.29 -1.65
N ARG A 268 21.58 14.26 -2.56
CA ARG A 268 22.38 14.31 -3.80
C ARG A 268 23.87 14.29 -3.47
N LYS A 269 24.33 15.17 -2.58
CA LYS A 269 25.73 15.25 -2.17
C LYS A 269 26.22 13.90 -1.63
N LEU A 270 25.39 13.20 -0.84
CA LEU A 270 25.71 11.87 -0.33
C LEU A 270 25.90 10.86 -1.45
N PHE A 271 25.02 10.88 -2.45
CA PHE A 271 25.19 10.06 -3.65
C PHE A 271 26.50 10.38 -4.36
N GLU A 272 26.75 11.64 -4.74
CA GLU A 272 27.92 12.05 -5.53
C GLU A 272 29.27 11.80 -4.86
N THR A 273 29.33 11.90 -3.53
CA THR A 273 30.57 11.72 -2.75
C THR A 273 30.86 10.27 -2.39
N SER A 274 29.86 9.39 -2.46
CA SER A 274 29.96 8.01 -2.00
C SER A 274 29.74 7.01 -3.13
N PRO A 275 30.81 6.47 -3.74
CA PRO A 275 30.70 5.54 -4.86
C PRO A 275 30.07 4.20 -4.48
N SER A 276 30.00 3.86 -3.19
CA SER A 276 29.34 2.64 -2.72
C SER A 276 27.82 2.80 -2.56
N ILE A 277 27.26 4.02 -2.66
CA ILE A 277 25.84 4.26 -2.36
C ILE A 277 25.00 4.20 -3.64
N SER A 278 24.00 3.33 -3.63
CA SER A 278 22.89 3.30 -4.58
C SER A 278 21.63 3.80 -3.88
N LEU A 279 21.00 4.84 -4.42
CA LEU A 279 19.99 5.62 -3.72
C LEU A 279 18.67 5.63 -4.48
N ALA A 280 17.57 5.34 -3.80
CA ALA A 280 16.21 5.47 -4.32
C ALA A 280 15.42 6.50 -3.51
N ILE A 281 14.88 7.51 -4.20
CA ILE A 281 14.08 8.59 -3.59
C ILE A 281 12.66 8.48 -4.10
N PHE A 282 11.69 8.50 -3.19
CA PHE A 282 10.27 8.59 -3.50
C PHE A 282 9.72 9.95 -3.07
N SER A 283 9.11 10.66 -4.01
CA SER A 283 8.53 11.98 -3.72
C SER A 283 7.40 12.37 -4.68
N ARG A 284 6.82 13.56 -4.50
CA ARG A 284 6.09 14.25 -5.56
C ARG A 284 7.05 14.81 -6.61
N ASN A 285 6.49 15.11 -7.79
CA ASN A 285 7.20 15.74 -8.89
C ASN A 285 7.20 17.28 -8.74
N GLU A 286 7.81 17.77 -7.66
CA GLU A 286 7.92 19.19 -7.34
C GLU A 286 9.19 19.81 -7.95
N GLN A 287 9.16 21.11 -8.22
CA GLN A 287 10.23 21.79 -8.96
C GLN A 287 11.57 21.72 -8.23
N ASP A 288 11.58 22.06 -6.94
CA ASP A 288 12.79 22.10 -6.11
C ASP A 288 13.47 20.72 -6.05
N ILE A 289 12.69 19.65 -5.97
CA ILE A 289 13.21 18.26 -6.00
C ILE A 289 13.75 17.91 -7.39
N ARG A 290 13.06 18.33 -8.45
CA ARG A 290 13.46 18.04 -9.83
C ARG A 290 14.79 18.71 -10.16
N GLU A 291 14.94 19.98 -9.78
CA GLU A 291 16.16 20.76 -10.00
C GLU A 291 17.37 20.10 -9.32
N GLU A 292 17.15 19.46 -8.16
CA GLU A 292 18.21 18.78 -7.44
C GLU A 292 18.53 17.38 -7.99
N LEU A 293 17.53 16.60 -8.43
CA LEU A 293 17.72 15.17 -8.72
C LEU A 293 17.80 14.82 -10.21
N ALA A 294 17.26 15.64 -11.12
CA ALA A 294 17.06 15.24 -12.51
C ALA A 294 18.35 14.90 -13.28
N ASP A 295 19.47 15.52 -12.92
CA ASP A 295 20.74 15.31 -13.62
C ASP A 295 21.48 14.04 -13.15
N SER A 296 21.35 13.69 -11.87
CA SER A 296 22.11 12.59 -11.23
C SER A 296 21.30 11.30 -11.06
N PHE A 297 19.97 11.35 -11.19
CA PHE A 297 19.08 10.22 -10.90
C PHE A 297 18.27 9.83 -12.13
N ALA A 298 18.18 8.53 -12.39
CA ALA A 298 17.22 8.01 -13.36
C ALA A 298 15.81 8.22 -12.83
N HIS A 299 14.88 8.64 -13.70
CA HIS A 299 13.51 8.99 -13.29
C HIS A 299 12.50 7.92 -13.69
N ILE A 300 11.62 7.55 -12.74
CA ILE A 300 10.42 6.73 -12.97
C ILE A 300 9.21 7.51 -12.49
N GLU A 301 8.21 7.68 -13.35
CA GLU A 301 6.91 8.21 -12.94
C GLU A 301 6.01 7.06 -12.48
N ILE A 302 5.67 7.07 -11.19
CA ILE A 302 4.70 6.16 -10.57
C ILE A 302 3.31 6.59 -11.03
N ALA A 303 2.79 5.86 -12.01
CA ALA A 303 1.38 5.85 -12.37
C ALA A 303 0.77 4.50 -11.97
N ALA A 304 -0.46 4.48 -11.45
CA ALA A 304 -1.10 3.20 -11.18
C ALA A 304 -1.39 2.48 -12.50
N HIS A 305 -0.81 1.30 -12.66
CA HIS A 305 -1.13 0.42 -13.76
C HIS A 305 -2.56 -0.10 -13.62
N THR A 306 -3.26 -0.25 -14.75
CA THR A 306 -4.67 -0.66 -14.78
C THR A 306 -4.86 -2.02 -14.09
N GLU A 307 -3.88 -2.91 -14.23
CA GLU A 307 -3.86 -4.25 -13.62
C GLU A 307 -3.76 -4.17 -12.10
N ASP A 308 -2.81 -3.40 -11.57
CA ASP A 308 -2.62 -3.20 -10.12
C ASP A 308 -3.84 -2.54 -9.49
N LEU A 309 -4.44 -1.57 -10.20
CA LEU A 309 -5.65 -0.90 -9.76
C LEU A 309 -6.85 -1.84 -9.76
N ASP A 310 -6.99 -2.70 -10.78
CA ASP A 310 -8.05 -3.71 -10.84
C ASP A 310 -7.93 -4.74 -9.70
N LEU A 311 -6.73 -5.25 -9.46
CA LEU A 311 -6.44 -6.14 -8.33
C LEU A 311 -6.77 -5.47 -7.00
N PHE A 312 -6.37 -4.21 -6.83
CA PHE A 312 -6.67 -3.42 -5.64
C PHE A 312 -8.18 -3.26 -5.44
N VAL A 313 -8.93 -2.82 -6.46
CA VAL A 313 -10.39 -2.64 -6.40
C VAL A 313 -11.07 -3.95 -6.01
N ARG A 314 -10.72 -5.07 -6.66
CA ARG A 314 -11.31 -6.38 -6.34
C ARG A 314 -11.04 -6.80 -4.90
N SER A 315 -9.80 -6.65 -4.44
CA SER A 315 -9.41 -6.96 -3.06
C SER A 315 -10.22 -6.12 -2.06
N GLU A 316 -10.29 -4.81 -2.28
CA GLU A 316 -11.00 -3.86 -1.42
C GLU A 316 -12.52 -4.09 -1.39
N MET A 317 -13.13 -4.48 -2.52
CA MET A 317 -14.52 -4.91 -2.58
C MET A 317 -14.75 -6.21 -1.79
N GLY A 318 -13.81 -7.16 -1.83
CA GLY A 318 -13.88 -8.41 -1.08
C GLY A 318 -13.80 -8.23 0.44
N LYS A 319 -13.02 -7.24 0.91
CA LYS A 319 -12.89 -6.92 2.34
C LYS A 319 -14.18 -6.36 2.93
N ARG A 320 -14.89 -5.50 2.20
CA ARG A 320 -16.11 -4.84 2.67
C ARG A 320 -17.32 -5.78 2.57
N LYS A 321 -17.93 -6.11 3.71
CA LYS A 321 -19.07 -7.06 3.79
C LYS A 321 -20.21 -6.68 2.85
N GLN A 322 -20.54 -5.39 2.77
CA GLN A 322 -21.60 -4.85 1.92
C GLN A 322 -21.33 -5.11 0.45
N LEU A 323 -20.09 -4.87 -0.02
CA LEU A 323 -19.73 -5.04 -1.43
C LEU A 323 -19.50 -6.52 -1.78
N ARG A 324 -18.94 -7.32 -0.87
CA ARG A 324 -18.86 -8.77 -1.04
C ARG A 324 -20.24 -9.40 -1.22
N ASN A 325 -21.23 -8.99 -0.43
CA ASN A 325 -22.61 -9.44 -0.59
C ASN A 325 -23.20 -8.96 -1.93
N LEU A 326 -22.87 -7.72 -2.34
CA LEU A 326 -23.30 -7.15 -3.61
C LEU A 326 -22.78 -7.96 -4.82
N SER A 327 -21.54 -8.45 -4.76
CA SER A 327 -20.97 -9.31 -5.81
C SER A 327 -21.78 -10.59 -6.03
N THR A 328 -22.46 -11.09 -4.99
CA THR A 328 -23.31 -12.29 -5.09
C THR A 328 -24.74 -11.93 -5.48
N GLN A 329 -25.30 -10.86 -4.91
CA GLN A 329 -26.70 -10.47 -5.09
C GLN A 329 -26.97 -9.69 -6.39
N ALA A 330 -25.99 -8.91 -6.85
CA ALA A 330 -26.08 -8.05 -8.02
C ALA A 330 -24.72 -8.00 -8.75
N PRO A 331 -24.30 -9.11 -9.39
CA PRO A 331 -22.98 -9.21 -10.02
C PRO A 331 -22.75 -8.15 -11.10
N THR A 332 -23.80 -7.75 -11.82
CA THR A 332 -23.73 -6.69 -12.85
C THR A 332 -23.37 -5.33 -12.26
N LEU A 333 -23.95 -4.96 -11.11
CA LEU A 333 -23.61 -3.71 -10.42
C LEU A 333 -22.21 -3.79 -9.79
N SER A 334 -21.82 -4.95 -9.26
CA SER A 334 -20.46 -5.15 -8.75
C SER A 334 -19.41 -4.93 -9.85
N GLU A 335 -19.67 -5.43 -11.06
CA GLU A 335 -18.78 -5.23 -12.20
C GLU A 335 -18.81 -3.77 -12.71
N GLU A 336 -19.98 -3.12 -12.70
CA GLU A 336 -20.12 -1.69 -13.03
C GLU A 336 -19.30 -0.81 -12.06
N ILE A 337 -19.36 -1.10 -10.75
CA ILE A 337 -18.54 -0.42 -9.73
C ILE A 337 -17.05 -0.62 -10.06
N ARG A 338 -16.62 -1.87 -10.28
CA ARG A 338 -15.23 -2.18 -10.58
C ARG A 338 -14.72 -1.39 -11.78
N GLN A 339 -15.45 -1.45 -12.90
CA GLN A 339 -15.06 -0.76 -14.14
C GLN A 339 -15.00 0.75 -13.94
N LYS A 340 -16.03 1.36 -13.35
CA LYS A 340 -16.08 2.81 -13.11
C LYS A 340 -14.92 3.27 -12.23
N LEU A 341 -14.61 2.52 -11.17
CA LEU A 341 -13.52 2.89 -10.27
C LEU A 341 -12.15 2.72 -10.92
N VAL A 342 -11.92 1.63 -11.67
CA VAL A 342 -10.66 1.44 -12.41
C VAL A 342 -10.45 2.56 -13.43
N THR A 343 -11.48 2.94 -14.20
CA THR A 343 -11.37 4.03 -15.18
C THR A 343 -11.29 5.42 -14.56
N GLY A 344 -11.94 5.62 -13.40
CA GLY A 344 -12.07 6.92 -12.75
C GLY A 344 -10.94 7.29 -11.81
N ALA A 345 -10.15 6.31 -11.34
CA ALA A 345 -9.14 6.57 -10.31
C ALA A 345 -7.98 7.43 -10.80
N GLN A 346 -7.70 7.45 -12.11
CA GLN A 346 -6.58 8.22 -12.70
C GLN A 346 -5.27 8.06 -11.91
N GLY A 347 -4.93 6.83 -11.50
CA GLY A 347 -3.72 6.58 -10.72
C GLY A 347 -3.89 6.64 -9.19
N MET A 348 -5.03 7.06 -8.65
CA MET A 348 -5.23 7.30 -7.21
C MET A 348 -5.89 6.12 -6.50
N PHE A 349 -5.10 5.26 -5.86
CA PHE A 349 -5.61 4.18 -4.98
C PHE A 349 -6.44 4.74 -3.82
N ARG A 350 -6.02 5.88 -3.27
CA ARG A 350 -6.75 6.56 -2.20
C ARG A 350 -8.17 6.95 -2.61
N TRP A 351 -8.33 7.42 -3.84
CA TRP A 351 -9.62 7.83 -4.37
C TRP A 351 -10.57 6.63 -4.45
N VAL A 352 -10.07 5.47 -4.91
CA VAL A 352 -10.82 4.22 -4.95
C VAL A 352 -11.35 3.84 -3.57
N THR A 353 -10.49 3.88 -2.55
CA THR A 353 -10.89 3.60 -1.15
C THR A 353 -12.04 4.49 -0.70
N CYS A 354 -11.93 5.81 -0.92
CA CYS A 354 -12.97 6.76 -0.56
C CYS A 354 -14.30 6.49 -1.30
N GLN A 355 -14.26 6.15 -2.59
CA GLN A 355 -15.48 5.85 -3.32
C GLN A 355 -16.11 4.51 -2.87
N LEU A 356 -15.31 3.49 -2.57
CA LEU A 356 -15.81 2.21 -2.07
C LEU A 356 -16.47 2.35 -0.70
N ASP A 357 -15.86 3.14 0.21
CA ASP A 357 -16.44 3.46 1.51
C ASP A 357 -17.78 4.17 1.35
N TYR A 358 -17.84 5.20 0.49
CA TYR A 358 -19.09 5.87 0.19
C TYR A 358 -20.17 4.93 -0.38
N LEU A 359 -19.81 4.06 -1.32
CA LEU A 359 -20.77 3.11 -1.90
C LEU A 359 -21.28 2.07 -0.89
N CYS A 360 -20.54 1.84 0.20
CA CYS A 360 -20.98 1.00 1.32
C CYS A 360 -22.04 1.67 2.18
N ASP A 361 -21.95 2.98 2.36
CA ASP A 361 -22.90 3.77 3.17
C ASP A 361 -24.29 3.90 2.50
N LEU A 362 -24.36 3.65 1.19
CA LEU A 362 -25.62 3.73 0.45
C LEU A 362 -26.51 2.53 0.68
N THR A 363 -27.78 2.77 1.03
CA THR A 363 -28.73 1.69 1.35
C THR A 363 -29.18 0.91 0.11
N THR A 364 -29.41 1.58 -1.02
CA THR A 364 -30.05 0.97 -2.20
C THR A 364 -29.11 0.87 -3.40
N ASN A 365 -29.34 -0.15 -4.24
CA ASN A 365 -28.61 -0.30 -5.51
C ASN A 365 -28.91 0.83 -6.50
N ARG A 366 -30.07 1.49 -6.40
CA ARG A 366 -30.37 2.70 -7.17
C ARG A 366 -29.45 3.85 -6.76
N ALA A 367 -29.36 4.13 -5.46
CA ALA A 367 -28.47 5.16 -4.93
C ALA A 367 -27.01 4.89 -5.31
N ARG A 368 -26.57 3.62 -5.30
CA ARG A 368 -25.22 3.25 -5.79
C ARG A 368 -25.00 3.62 -7.25
N ARG A 369 -25.96 3.37 -8.16
CA ARG A 369 -25.83 3.76 -9.57
C ARG A 369 -25.83 5.27 -9.77
N GLU A 370 -26.69 5.98 -9.06
CA GLU A 370 -26.71 7.45 -9.08
C GLU A 370 -25.38 8.05 -8.58
N ALA A 371 -24.81 7.45 -7.53
CA ALA A 371 -23.48 7.79 -7.03
C ALA A 371 -22.37 7.52 -8.05
N LEU A 372 -22.41 6.38 -8.77
CA LEU A 372 -21.44 6.05 -9.82
C LEU A 372 -21.48 7.03 -11.00
N ALA A 373 -22.64 7.64 -11.27
CA ALA A 373 -22.79 8.66 -12.30
C ALA A 373 -22.21 10.03 -11.91
N SER A 374 -21.97 10.26 -10.61
CA SER A 374 -21.58 11.54 -10.02
C SER A 374 -20.38 11.39 -9.08
N LEU A 375 -19.41 10.55 -9.46
CA LEU A 375 -18.18 10.42 -8.70
C LEU A 375 -17.31 11.67 -8.88
N PRO A 376 -16.73 12.22 -7.80
CA PRO A 376 -15.80 13.34 -7.90
C PRO A 376 -14.54 12.92 -8.68
N PRO A 377 -14.03 13.73 -9.62
CA PRO A 377 -12.82 13.42 -10.37
C PRO A 377 -11.54 13.45 -9.54
N THR A 378 -11.49 14.19 -8.44
CA THR A 378 -10.25 14.45 -7.69
C THR A 378 -10.36 14.10 -6.20
N LEU A 379 -9.20 13.94 -5.52
CA LEU A 379 -9.15 13.75 -4.06
C LEU A 379 -9.70 14.95 -3.27
N PRO A 380 -9.34 16.22 -3.57
CA PRO A 380 -9.91 17.37 -2.87
C PRO A 380 -11.44 17.43 -2.97
N GLU A 381 -12.01 17.20 -4.15
CA GLU A 381 -13.47 17.15 -4.33
C GLU A 381 -14.10 15.96 -3.57
N THR A 382 -13.38 14.85 -3.46
CA THR A 382 -13.79 13.71 -2.64
C THR A 382 -13.86 14.09 -1.17
N TYR A 383 -12.83 14.73 -0.62
CA TYR A 383 -12.82 15.18 0.78
C TYR A 383 -13.86 16.27 1.04
N HIS A 384 -14.01 17.23 0.13
CA HIS A 384 -15.07 18.23 0.21
C HIS A 384 -16.46 17.60 0.31
N ARG A 385 -16.76 16.61 -0.54
CA ARG A 385 -18.02 15.89 -0.51
C ARG A 385 -18.21 15.08 0.77
N LEU A 386 -17.14 14.47 1.31
CA LEU A 386 -17.19 13.76 2.59
C LEU A 386 -17.51 14.72 3.75
N LEU A 387 -16.79 15.83 3.85
CA LEU A 387 -17.00 16.85 4.88
C LEU A 387 -18.40 17.48 4.81
N GLN A 388 -18.90 17.77 3.60
CA GLN A 388 -20.27 18.25 3.42
C GLN A 388 -21.32 17.28 3.98
N ARG A 389 -21.13 15.97 3.81
CA ARG A 389 -22.05 14.97 4.36
C ARG A 389 -21.99 14.86 5.86
N VAL A 390 -20.80 15.00 6.43
CA VAL A 390 -20.62 15.06 7.89
C VAL A 390 -21.43 16.22 8.46
N ILE A 391 -21.37 17.39 7.82
CA ILE A 391 -22.17 18.57 8.21
C ILE A 391 -23.68 18.28 8.07
N GLN A 392 -24.11 17.65 6.97
CA GLN A 392 -25.50 17.30 6.72
C GLN A 392 -26.05 16.20 7.65
N SER A 393 -25.18 15.41 8.30
CA SER A 393 -25.56 14.33 9.21
C SER A 393 -26.04 14.82 10.59
N GLY A 394 -25.98 16.13 10.84
CA GLY A 394 -26.45 16.77 12.06
C GLY A 394 -25.34 17.28 12.98
N PRO A 395 -25.68 18.13 13.96
CA PRO A 395 -24.71 18.86 14.77
C PRO A 395 -23.82 17.94 15.61
N THR A 396 -24.36 16.87 16.18
CA THR A 396 -23.60 15.92 17.01
C THR A 396 -22.52 15.21 16.20
N VAL A 397 -22.85 14.68 15.02
CA VAL A 397 -21.89 14.01 14.14
C VAL A 397 -20.86 15.00 13.62
N SER A 398 -21.28 16.21 13.24
CA SER A 398 -20.37 17.24 12.79
C SER A 398 -19.38 17.67 13.88
N LYS A 399 -19.82 17.81 15.14
CA LYS A 399 -18.94 18.08 16.28
C LYS A 399 -17.96 16.92 16.48
N LEU A 400 -18.44 15.68 16.46
CA LEU A 400 -17.62 14.49 16.62
C LEU A 400 -16.48 14.44 15.61
N VAL A 401 -16.80 14.50 14.32
CA VAL A 401 -15.76 14.42 13.29
C VAL A 401 -14.80 15.61 13.39
N ARG A 402 -15.30 16.80 13.70
CA ARG A 402 -14.45 17.99 13.91
C ARG A 402 -13.46 17.79 15.06
N TYR A 403 -13.90 17.29 16.21
CA TYR A 403 -13.00 17.06 17.35
C TYR A 403 -11.99 15.96 17.05
N VAL A 404 -12.42 14.86 16.41
CA VAL A 404 -11.49 13.79 16.01
C VAL A 404 -10.41 14.35 15.08
N LEU A 405 -10.79 15.10 14.03
CA LEU A 405 -9.81 15.70 13.11
C LEU A 405 -8.89 16.69 13.82
N HIS A 406 -9.44 17.53 14.69
CA HIS A 406 -8.66 18.51 15.45
C HIS A 406 -7.60 17.84 16.32
N TRP A 407 -7.98 16.85 17.12
CA TRP A 407 -7.04 16.10 17.96
C TRP A 407 -6.03 15.30 17.14
N THR A 408 -6.44 14.75 15.99
CA THR A 408 -5.52 13.99 15.14
C THR A 408 -4.44 14.88 14.52
N ILE A 409 -4.75 16.15 14.24
CA ILE A 409 -3.78 17.13 13.73
C ILE A 409 -2.91 17.68 14.86
N SER A 410 -3.52 18.06 15.98
CA SER A 410 -2.81 18.66 17.11
C SER A 410 -1.93 17.65 17.86
N GLU A 411 -2.37 16.39 17.96
CA GLU A 411 -1.69 15.31 18.69
C GLU A 411 -1.67 14.02 17.85
N PRO A 412 -0.79 13.92 16.83
CA PRO A 412 -0.78 12.81 15.85
C PRO A 412 -0.55 11.41 16.43
N TYR A 413 -0.08 11.33 17.68
CA TYR A 413 0.24 10.09 18.38
C TYR A 413 -0.70 9.79 19.56
N MET A 414 -1.81 10.52 19.70
CA MET A 414 -2.79 10.31 20.77
C MET A 414 -3.35 8.87 20.73
N ALA A 415 -3.38 8.20 21.87
CA ALA A 415 -3.89 6.84 21.96
C ALA A 415 -5.39 6.79 21.64
N LEU A 416 -5.88 5.69 21.06
CA LEU A 416 -7.29 5.55 20.70
C LEU A 416 -8.23 5.72 21.92
N ALA A 417 -7.80 5.27 23.09
CA ALA A 417 -8.55 5.42 24.33
C ALA A 417 -8.65 6.90 24.77
N GLU A 418 -7.54 7.64 24.70
CA GLU A 418 -7.49 9.07 25.03
C GLU A 418 -8.35 9.88 24.06
N MET A 419 -8.26 9.56 22.76
CA MET A 419 -9.08 10.17 21.71
C MET A 419 -10.57 9.93 21.97
N ARG A 420 -10.96 8.69 22.31
CA ARG A 420 -12.34 8.36 22.65
C ARG A 420 -12.84 9.19 23.82
N ASP A 421 -12.06 9.27 24.89
CA ASP A 421 -12.47 9.96 26.12
C ASP A 421 -12.54 11.48 25.88
N ALA A 422 -11.55 12.07 25.20
CA ALA A 422 -11.52 13.48 24.86
C ALA A 422 -12.68 13.90 23.95
N VAL A 423 -12.99 13.10 22.93
CA VAL A 423 -14.09 13.37 22.00
C VAL A 423 -15.44 13.20 22.68
N SER A 424 -15.61 12.14 23.49
CA SER A 424 -16.85 11.90 24.25
C SER A 424 -17.14 13.06 25.20
N PHE A 425 -16.14 13.47 25.99
CA PHE A 425 -16.26 14.60 26.90
C PHE A 425 -16.61 15.91 26.18
N ALA A 426 -15.98 16.18 25.03
CA ALA A 426 -16.21 17.40 24.27
C ALA A 426 -17.61 17.49 23.64
N ILE A 427 -18.29 16.35 23.43
CA ILE A 427 -19.61 16.31 22.80
C ILE A 427 -20.75 16.31 23.81
N SER A 428 -20.58 15.64 24.96
CA SER A 428 -21.70 15.34 25.84
C SER A 428 -22.28 16.58 26.54
N GLU A 429 -21.56 17.70 26.66
CA GLU A 429 -22.03 18.97 27.24
C GLU A 429 -22.80 18.82 28.58
N VAL A 430 -22.51 17.75 29.34
CA VAL A 430 -23.17 17.39 30.61
C VAL A 430 -22.23 17.61 31.80
N ASP A 431 -22.82 17.98 32.94
CA ASP A 431 -22.10 18.24 34.18
C ASP A 431 -21.63 16.96 34.91
N ASP A 432 -22.26 15.80 34.64
CA ASP A 432 -21.93 14.50 35.23
C ASP A 432 -21.59 13.49 34.12
N PHE A 433 -20.33 13.51 33.68
CA PHE A 433 -19.84 12.63 32.61
C PHE A 433 -19.61 11.21 33.14
N GLY A 434 -20.36 10.24 32.61
CA GLY A 434 -20.32 8.84 33.01
C GLY A 434 -19.79 7.90 31.93
N THR A 435 -19.73 6.60 32.26
CA THR A 435 -19.35 5.55 31.30
C THR A 435 -20.34 5.39 30.15
N ASP A 436 -21.60 5.76 30.38
CA ASP A 436 -22.68 5.65 29.39
C ASP A 436 -22.60 6.76 28.32
N ASP A 437 -21.82 7.82 28.57
CA ASP A 437 -21.56 8.91 27.62
C ASP A 437 -20.37 8.62 26.70
N LEU A 438 -19.66 7.50 26.92
CA LEU A 438 -18.53 7.11 26.09
C LEU A 438 -19.00 6.65 24.71
N ILE A 439 -18.48 7.31 23.68
CA ILE A 439 -18.73 6.96 22.29
C ILE A 439 -17.96 5.69 21.96
N ASP A 440 -18.64 4.75 21.29
CA ASP A 440 -17.98 3.56 20.75
C ASP A 440 -16.92 3.97 19.72
N THR A 441 -15.71 3.41 19.87
CA THR A 441 -14.63 3.58 18.90
C THR A 441 -15.03 3.17 17.49
N ASP A 442 -15.89 2.17 17.33
CA ASP A 442 -16.38 1.75 16.01
C ASP A 442 -17.27 2.81 15.38
N GLU A 443 -18.04 3.55 16.18
CA GLU A 443 -18.84 4.67 15.70
C GLU A 443 -17.95 5.85 15.30
N ILE A 444 -16.84 6.11 16.00
CA ILE A 444 -15.83 7.10 15.58
C ILE A 444 -15.30 6.76 14.18
N PHE A 445 -14.81 5.54 13.97
CA PHE A 445 -14.28 5.14 12.66
C PHE A 445 -15.34 5.15 11.57
N LYS A 446 -16.58 4.80 11.90
CA LYS A 446 -17.70 4.84 10.95
C LYS A 446 -18.07 6.27 10.53
N ARG A 447 -18.08 7.23 11.47
CA ARG A 447 -18.42 8.64 11.19
C ARG A 447 -17.28 9.39 10.50
N CYS A 448 -16.04 9.07 10.85
CA CYS A 448 -14.87 9.64 10.20
C CYS A 448 -14.52 8.95 8.87
N SER A 449 -14.98 7.70 8.66
CA SER A 449 -14.89 6.94 7.42
C SER A 449 -13.49 7.07 6.77
N SER A 450 -13.41 7.52 5.52
CA SER A 450 -12.17 7.69 4.77
C SER A 450 -11.32 8.92 5.18
N LEU A 451 -11.61 9.61 6.27
CA LEU A 451 -10.78 10.73 6.75
C LEU A 451 -9.69 10.26 7.71
N VAL A 452 -9.95 9.20 8.47
CA VAL A 452 -9.02 8.64 9.46
C VAL A 452 -8.83 7.14 9.24
N ARG A 453 -7.75 6.59 9.80
CA ARG A 453 -7.52 5.15 9.85
C ARG A 453 -6.99 4.76 11.21
N LYS A 454 -7.20 3.48 11.55
CA LYS A 454 -6.58 2.88 12.72
C LYS A 454 -5.10 2.64 12.44
N ALA A 455 -4.25 3.12 13.33
CA ALA A 455 -2.83 2.88 13.31
C ALA A 455 -2.37 2.26 14.63
N TYR A 456 -1.08 2.02 14.73
CA TYR A 456 -0.47 1.50 15.94
C TYR A 456 0.78 2.31 16.27
N THR A 457 0.92 2.69 17.53
CA THR A 457 2.13 3.34 18.04
C THR A 457 3.33 2.39 17.97
N THR A 458 4.53 2.92 18.18
CA THR A 458 5.76 2.12 18.27
C THR A 458 5.71 1.06 19.38
N LYS A 459 4.86 1.27 20.40
CA LYS A 459 4.60 0.32 21.49
C LYS A 459 3.53 -0.72 21.15
N GLY A 460 2.94 -0.66 19.96
CA GLY A 460 1.86 -1.54 19.51
C GLY A 460 0.46 -1.16 20.03
N GLU A 461 0.32 0.01 20.64
CA GLU A 461 -0.97 0.49 21.14
C GLU A 461 -1.78 1.10 19.99
N PRO A 462 -3.10 0.87 19.92
CA PRO A 462 -3.93 1.43 18.85
C PRO A 462 -4.03 2.95 18.97
N ASN A 463 -3.85 3.67 17.86
CA ASN A 463 -4.11 5.10 17.73
C ASN A 463 -4.99 5.40 16.50
N ILE A 464 -5.43 6.66 16.39
CA ILE A 464 -6.13 7.20 15.22
C ILE A 464 -5.17 8.14 14.50
N GLU A 465 -5.09 8.03 13.18
CA GLU A 465 -4.35 8.96 12.35
C GLU A 465 -5.14 9.36 11.11
N LEU A 466 -4.77 10.50 10.50
CA LEU A 466 -5.31 10.86 9.20
C LEU A 466 -5.01 9.76 8.20
N ALA A 467 -6.01 9.44 7.39
CA ALA A 467 -5.92 8.30 6.52
C ALA A 467 -4.94 8.51 5.34
N HIS A 468 -4.64 9.78 5.04
CA HIS A 468 -3.60 10.25 4.13
C HIS A 468 -3.32 11.74 4.42
N PHE A 469 -2.10 12.23 4.18
CA PHE A 469 -1.74 13.63 4.43
C PHE A 469 -2.58 14.64 3.61
N THR A 470 -3.05 14.25 2.44
CA THR A 470 -3.98 15.06 1.63
C THR A 470 -5.34 15.32 2.30
N VAL A 471 -5.63 14.69 3.44
CA VAL A 471 -6.83 14.99 4.23
C VAL A 471 -6.63 16.28 5.03
N GLU A 472 -5.38 16.60 5.40
CA GLU A 472 -5.03 17.82 6.11
C GLU A 472 -5.01 19.04 5.18
N GLN A 473 -4.53 18.84 3.94
CA GLN A 473 -4.60 19.81 2.83
C GLN A 473 -6.06 20.10 2.47
#